data_AF-V5L0R2-F1
#
_entry.id   AF-V5L0R2-F1
#
_cell.length_a   1.000
_cell.length_b   1.000
_cell.length_c   1.000
_cell.angle_alpha   90.00
_cell.angle_beta   90.00
_cell.angle_gamma   90.00
#
_symmetry.space_group_name_H-M   'P 1'
#
loop_
_entity.id
_entity.type
_entity.pdbx_description
1 polymer ?
#
loop_
_entity_poly.entity_id
_entity_poly.type
_entity_poly.pdbx_seq_one_letter_code
_entity_poly.pdbx_strand_id
1 'polypeptide(L)'
;GGGEQIVYAGDARFEFIMLPRNVGKRKAQIAAISRSSGDLILNVDSDTTLASDVVSKLSQKMRDPAVGAVMGQLVASNQNDSWLTRLIDMEYWLACNEERAAQGRFGAVMCCCGPCAMYRRSAFVLLLDQYETQLYRGKPSDFGEDRHLTILMLSAGFRTEYVPSAIAATVVPDGLAAYLRQQLRWARSTFRDTLLGLHLLRGMNWYLTLDVVGQNAGPLLLALSVLAGLAQFALAGSVPWWTIGTIGSLTLIRCGVAAYRARQLRFVGFSLHTLVNVFLLLPVKAYALCTLSNR
;
A
#
# COMPACT_ATOMS: atom_id res chain seq x y z
N GLY A 1 15.63 13.00 -18.19
CA GLY A 1 15.12 11.84 -18.92
C GLY A 1 14.75 12.15 -20.35
N GLY A 2 15.68 12.68 -21.17
CA GLY A 2 15.46 12.88 -22.62
C GLY A 2 16.17 11.85 -23.50
N GLY A 3 17.18 11.14 -22.98
CA GLY A 3 17.99 10.20 -23.78
C GLY A 3 17.34 8.84 -24.03
N GLU A 4 16.60 8.29 -23.06
CA GLU A 4 15.98 6.95 -23.20
C GLU A 4 14.76 6.94 -24.13
N GLN A 5 14.00 8.04 -24.21
CA GLN A 5 12.89 8.15 -25.17
C GLN A 5 13.39 8.02 -26.61
N ILE A 6 14.62 8.45 -26.91
CA ILE A 6 15.20 8.38 -28.26
C ILE A 6 15.52 6.93 -28.64
N VAL A 7 15.87 6.07 -27.69
CA VAL A 7 16.27 4.67 -27.94
C VAL A 7 15.09 3.80 -28.35
N TYR A 8 13.90 4.05 -27.77
CA TYR A 8 12.71 3.23 -28.02
C TYR A 8 11.67 3.91 -28.92
N ALA A 9 11.85 5.18 -29.31
CA ALA A 9 10.89 5.91 -30.16
C ALA A 9 10.61 5.24 -31.52
N GLY A 10 11.53 4.42 -32.02
CA GLY A 10 11.36 3.66 -33.27
C GLY A 10 10.83 2.24 -33.09
N ASP A 11 10.64 1.75 -31.86
CA ASP A 11 10.16 0.39 -31.60
C ASP A 11 8.62 0.37 -31.51
N ALA A 12 7.98 -0.35 -32.43
CA ALA A 12 6.52 -0.44 -32.51
C ALA A 12 5.84 -1.02 -31.25
N ARG A 13 6.60 -1.64 -30.34
CA ARG A 13 6.11 -2.15 -29.05
C ARG A 13 5.93 -1.06 -28.00
N PHE A 14 6.49 0.13 -28.23
CA PHE A 14 6.42 1.25 -27.29
C PHE A 14 5.66 2.42 -27.91
N GLU A 15 4.67 2.92 -27.17
CA GLU A 15 3.99 4.18 -27.51
C GLU A 15 4.27 5.21 -26.41
N PHE A 16 4.77 6.38 -26.81
CA PHE A 16 5.01 7.49 -25.90
C PHE A 16 3.89 8.52 -26.03
N ILE A 17 3.12 8.73 -24.95
CA ILE A 17 2.02 9.70 -24.92
C ILE A 17 2.46 10.90 -24.10
N MET A 18 2.79 12.01 -24.78
CA MET A 18 3.07 13.28 -24.12
C MET A 18 1.81 14.12 -24.01
N LEU A 19 1.43 14.46 -22.77
CA LEU A 19 0.29 15.33 -22.52
C LEU A 19 0.70 16.80 -22.56
N PRO A 20 -0.16 17.73 -23.04
CA PRO A 20 0.21 19.14 -23.22
C PRO A 20 0.62 19.88 -21.94
N ARG A 21 0.17 19.39 -20.78
CA ARG A 21 0.48 19.94 -19.45
C ARG A 21 0.44 18.84 -18.39
N ASN A 22 0.99 19.11 -17.21
CA ASN A 22 0.83 18.23 -16.07
C ASN A 22 -0.65 18.19 -15.63
N VAL A 23 -1.26 17.02 -15.74
CA VAL A 23 -2.67 16.75 -15.38
C VAL A 23 -2.81 15.76 -14.21
N GLY A 24 -1.70 15.42 -13.56
CA GLY A 24 -1.65 14.40 -12.50
C GLY A 24 -1.59 12.96 -13.01
N LYS A 25 -1.16 12.05 -12.12
CA LYS A 25 -0.91 10.63 -12.43
C LYS A 25 -2.16 9.93 -12.98
N ARG A 26 -3.31 10.15 -12.35
CA ARG A 26 -4.57 9.51 -12.71
C ARG A 26 -5.00 9.78 -14.14
N LYS A 27 -4.99 11.04 -14.57
CA LYS A 27 -5.40 11.44 -15.92
C LYS A 27 -4.40 10.95 -16.97
N ALA A 28 -3.11 10.91 -16.63
CA ALA A 28 -2.09 10.31 -17.47
C ALA A 28 -2.32 8.80 -17.68
N GLN A 29 -2.66 8.06 -16.61
CA GLN A 29 -3.02 6.65 -16.71
C GLN A 29 -4.27 6.44 -17.56
N ILE A 30 -5.32 7.24 -17.38
CA ILE A 30 -6.53 7.16 -18.21
C ILE A 30 -6.19 7.37 -19.69
N ALA A 31 -5.38 8.38 -20.03
CA ALA A 31 -4.96 8.63 -21.40
C ALA A 31 -4.19 7.42 -22.01
N ALA A 32 -3.30 6.79 -21.23
CA ALA A 32 -2.58 5.61 -21.66
C ALA A 32 -3.50 4.39 -21.83
N ILE A 33 -4.41 4.15 -20.87
CA ILE A 33 -5.38 3.06 -20.93
C ILE A 33 -6.29 3.23 -22.15
N SER A 34 -6.81 4.43 -22.41
CA SER A 34 -7.69 4.68 -23.55
C SER A 34 -7.05 4.38 -24.91
N ARG A 35 -5.72 4.48 -25.03
CA ARG A 35 -4.98 4.14 -26.25
C ARG A 35 -4.47 2.70 -26.30
N SER A 36 -4.32 2.05 -25.16
CA SER A 36 -3.89 0.64 -25.10
C SER A 36 -4.94 -0.33 -25.65
N SER A 37 -4.51 -1.47 -26.17
CA SER A 37 -5.36 -2.52 -26.77
C SER A 37 -5.32 -3.88 -26.05
N GLY A 38 -4.43 -4.07 -25.07
CA GLY A 38 -4.26 -5.36 -24.39
C GLY A 38 -5.40 -5.70 -23.42
N ASP A 39 -5.73 -6.99 -23.27
CA ASP A 39 -6.81 -7.46 -22.38
C ASP A 39 -6.56 -7.19 -20.89
N LEU A 40 -5.28 -7.06 -20.53
CA LEU A 40 -4.80 -6.80 -19.17
C LEU A 40 -3.92 -5.55 -19.18
N ILE A 41 -4.07 -4.72 -18.15
CA ILE A 41 -3.29 -3.50 -17.94
C ILE A 41 -2.37 -3.72 -16.75
N LEU A 42 -1.05 -3.63 -16.95
CA LEU A 42 -0.07 -3.68 -15.87
C LEU A 42 0.43 -2.27 -15.56
N ASN A 43 0.18 -1.80 -14.34
CA ASN A 43 0.74 -0.56 -13.82
C ASN A 43 2.12 -0.84 -13.22
N VAL A 44 3.09 0.01 -13.56
CA VAL A 44 4.47 -0.01 -13.07
C VAL A 44 4.90 1.43 -12.82
N ASP A 45 5.43 1.70 -11.62
CA ASP A 45 5.99 3.01 -11.30
C ASP A 45 7.37 3.18 -11.98
N SER A 46 7.76 4.42 -12.30
CA SER A 46 8.97 4.71 -13.08
C SER A 46 10.28 4.33 -12.40
N ASP A 47 10.25 4.14 -11.08
CA ASP A 47 11.38 3.72 -10.25
C ASP A 47 11.36 2.21 -9.92
N THR A 48 10.53 1.45 -10.64
CA THR A 48 10.30 0.03 -10.38
C THR A 48 10.84 -0.85 -11.50
N THR A 49 11.60 -1.87 -11.11
CA THR A 49 12.10 -2.93 -11.99
C THR A 49 11.36 -4.23 -11.71
N LEU A 50 10.79 -4.84 -12.75
CA LEU A 50 10.07 -6.11 -12.64
C LEU A 50 11.00 -7.29 -12.88
N ALA A 51 10.82 -8.39 -12.13
CA ALA A 51 11.43 -9.66 -12.52
C ALA A 51 10.84 -10.14 -13.87
N SER A 52 11.66 -10.86 -14.65
CA SER A 52 11.33 -11.24 -16.04
C SER A 52 10.04 -12.07 -16.18
N ASP A 53 9.61 -12.74 -15.12
CA ASP A 53 8.45 -13.63 -15.10
C ASP A 53 7.20 -13.02 -14.43
N VAL A 54 7.24 -11.76 -14.00
CA VAL A 54 6.11 -11.06 -13.32
C VAL A 54 4.86 -11.10 -14.17
N VAL A 55 4.96 -10.72 -15.46
CA VAL A 55 3.80 -10.65 -16.36
C VAL A 55 3.13 -12.02 -16.49
N SER A 56 3.93 -13.09 -16.67
CA SER A 56 3.41 -14.47 -16.77
C SER A 56 2.73 -14.93 -15.47
N LYS A 57 3.34 -14.64 -14.31
CA LYS A 57 2.79 -15.03 -13.00
C LYS A 57 1.48 -14.30 -12.67
N LEU A 58 1.42 -12.99 -12.93
CA LEU A 58 0.21 -12.19 -12.71
C LEU A 58 -0.91 -12.60 -13.68
N SER A 59 -0.60 -12.71 -14.97
CA SER A 59 -1.58 -13.09 -16.00
C SER A 59 -2.17 -14.48 -15.77
N GLN A 60 -1.39 -15.43 -15.24
CA GLN A 60 -1.90 -16.76 -14.87
C GLN A 60 -3.07 -16.67 -13.87
N LYS A 61 -2.96 -15.78 -12.87
CA LYS A 61 -4.01 -15.56 -11.87
C LYS A 61 -5.21 -14.80 -12.46
N MET A 62 -4.97 -13.91 -13.42
CA MET A 62 -6.00 -13.17 -14.16
C MET A 62 -6.82 -14.02 -15.16
N ARG A 63 -6.46 -15.29 -15.38
CA ARG A 63 -7.27 -16.22 -16.21
C ARG A 63 -8.66 -16.46 -15.62
N ASP A 64 -8.78 -16.38 -14.31
CA ASP A 64 -10.07 -16.48 -13.63
C ASP A 64 -10.89 -15.19 -13.89
N PRO A 65 -12.05 -15.27 -14.56
CA PRO A 65 -12.83 -14.09 -14.94
C PRO A 65 -13.37 -13.32 -13.74
N ALA A 66 -13.48 -13.96 -12.56
CA ALA A 66 -13.91 -13.29 -11.33
C ALA A 66 -12.81 -12.41 -10.73
N VAL A 67 -11.55 -12.52 -11.18
CA VAL A 67 -10.44 -11.68 -10.71
C VAL A 67 -10.36 -10.42 -11.57
N GLY A 68 -10.50 -9.26 -10.94
CA GLY A 68 -10.44 -7.94 -11.56
C GLY A 68 -9.08 -7.27 -11.43
N ALA A 69 -8.33 -7.59 -10.36
CA ALA A 69 -6.97 -7.11 -10.16
C ALA A 69 -6.08 -8.12 -9.42
N VAL A 70 -4.79 -8.09 -9.70
CA VAL A 70 -3.76 -8.84 -8.97
C VAL A 70 -2.56 -7.94 -8.68
N MET A 71 -1.93 -8.10 -7.53
CA MET A 71 -0.66 -7.43 -7.22
C MET A 71 0.47 -8.42 -6.91
N GLY A 72 1.70 -7.99 -7.19
CA GLY A 72 2.92 -8.72 -6.86
C GLY A 72 3.51 -8.38 -5.49
N GLN A 73 4.57 -9.09 -5.11
CA GLN A 73 5.43 -8.80 -3.97
C GLN A 73 6.33 -7.60 -4.29
N LEU A 74 6.36 -6.63 -3.38
CA LEU A 74 7.28 -5.51 -3.46
C LEU A 74 8.54 -5.75 -2.65
N VAL A 75 9.68 -5.36 -3.18
CA VAL A 75 10.97 -5.36 -2.48
C VAL A 75 11.65 -4.01 -2.69
N ALA A 76 12.42 -3.54 -1.70
CA ALA A 76 13.17 -2.30 -1.87
C ALA A 76 14.45 -2.57 -2.69
N SER A 77 14.60 -1.90 -3.83
CA SER A 77 15.79 -2.08 -4.68
C SER A 77 17.06 -1.58 -3.99
N ASN A 78 16.95 -0.48 -3.23
CA ASN A 78 17.99 0.12 -2.40
C ASN A 78 17.97 -0.37 -0.94
N GLN A 79 17.48 -1.60 -0.69
CA GLN A 79 17.37 -2.16 0.66
C GLN A 79 18.70 -2.21 1.41
N ASN A 80 19.86 -2.18 0.75
CA ASN A 80 21.16 -2.31 1.41
C ASN A 80 21.83 -0.97 1.75
N ASP A 81 21.25 0.15 1.32
CA ASP A 81 21.90 1.46 1.35
C ASP A 81 21.97 2.06 2.77
N SER A 82 20.96 1.82 3.61
CA SER A 82 20.91 2.36 4.97
C SER A 82 20.14 1.46 5.95
N TRP A 83 20.10 1.84 7.23
CA TRP A 83 19.22 1.17 8.20
C TRP A 83 17.73 1.43 7.89
N LEU A 84 17.41 2.62 7.34
CA LEU A 84 16.05 3.03 7.02
C LEU A 84 15.52 2.26 5.81
N THR A 85 16.30 2.13 4.73
CA THR A 85 15.87 1.37 3.55
C THR A 85 15.70 -0.12 3.87
N ARG A 86 16.57 -0.69 4.73
CA ARG A 86 16.38 -2.04 5.30
C ARG A 86 15.08 -2.18 6.10
N LEU A 87 14.75 -1.17 6.90
CA LEU A 87 13.52 -1.14 7.70
C LEU A 87 12.28 -1.13 6.79
N ILE A 88 12.29 -0.30 5.75
CA ILE A 88 11.20 -0.19 4.79
C ILE A 88 11.04 -1.48 3.98
N ASP A 89 12.12 -2.16 3.60
CA ASP A 89 12.03 -3.49 2.96
C ASP A 89 11.29 -4.50 3.84
N MET A 90 11.59 -4.52 5.14
CA MET A 90 10.88 -5.38 6.10
C MET A 90 9.41 -4.96 6.26
N GLU A 91 9.09 -3.65 6.27
CA GLU A 91 7.71 -3.16 6.24
C GLU A 91 6.96 -3.67 5.00
N TYR A 92 7.60 -3.65 3.82
CA TYR A 92 7.00 -4.13 2.57
C TYR A 92 6.74 -5.62 2.62
N TRP A 93 7.69 -6.40 3.16
CA TRP A 93 7.50 -7.83 3.33
C TRP A 93 6.32 -8.15 4.25
N LEU A 94 6.20 -7.47 5.39
CA LEU A 94 5.07 -7.64 6.32
C LEU A 94 3.75 -7.23 5.67
N ALA A 95 3.73 -6.09 4.98
CA ALA A 95 2.56 -5.62 4.27
C ALA A 95 2.09 -6.66 3.22
N CYS A 96 2.99 -7.20 2.42
CA CYS A 96 2.65 -8.17 1.37
C CYS A 96 2.31 -9.56 1.93
N ASN A 97 3.15 -10.11 2.81
CA ASN A 97 3.09 -11.53 3.20
C ASN A 97 2.30 -11.82 4.49
N GLU A 98 1.98 -10.78 5.28
CA GLU A 98 1.00 -10.89 6.36
C GLU A 98 -0.36 -10.39 5.89
N GLU A 99 -0.46 -9.08 5.65
CA GLU A 99 -1.76 -8.44 5.41
C GLU A 99 -2.31 -8.79 4.01
N ARG A 100 -1.56 -8.57 2.91
CA ARG A 100 -2.11 -8.78 1.56
C ARG A 100 -2.33 -10.27 1.28
N ALA A 101 -1.46 -11.12 1.80
CA ALA A 101 -1.63 -12.57 1.75
C ALA A 101 -2.91 -13.04 2.47
N ALA A 102 -3.19 -12.50 3.66
CA ALA A 102 -4.41 -12.84 4.39
C ALA A 102 -5.66 -12.30 3.69
N GLN A 103 -5.65 -11.03 3.25
CA GLN A 103 -6.72 -10.42 2.48
C GLN A 103 -7.00 -11.18 1.16
N GLY A 104 -5.95 -11.56 0.44
CA GLY A 104 -6.03 -12.33 -0.80
C GLY A 104 -6.68 -13.70 -0.63
N ARG A 105 -6.57 -14.33 0.56
CA ARG A 105 -7.27 -15.60 0.85
C ARG A 105 -8.80 -15.48 0.80
N PHE A 106 -9.30 -14.27 0.99
CA PHE A 106 -10.72 -13.90 0.90
C PHE A 106 -11.05 -13.14 -0.40
N GLY A 107 -10.12 -13.11 -1.36
CA GLY A 107 -10.31 -12.44 -2.66
C GLY A 107 -10.44 -10.93 -2.58
N ALA A 108 -9.87 -10.32 -1.53
CA ALA A 108 -10.13 -8.92 -1.19
C ALA A 108 -8.88 -8.19 -0.70
N VAL A 109 -7.79 -8.24 -1.47
CA VAL A 109 -6.66 -7.32 -1.25
C VAL A 109 -7.19 -5.89 -1.29
N MET A 110 -7.02 -5.14 -0.20
CA MET A 110 -7.65 -3.82 -0.03
C MET A 110 -6.88 -2.69 -0.72
N CYS A 111 -5.69 -2.98 -1.23
CA CYS A 111 -4.89 -2.05 -2.04
C CYS A 111 -3.90 -2.84 -2.91
N CYS A 112 -4.16 -2.90 -4.21
CA CYS A 112 -3.20 -3.39 -5.21
C CYS A 112 -2.21 -2.28 -5.54
N CYS A 113 -0.99 -2.35 -4.97
CA CYS A 113 -0.01 -1.27 -5.03
C CYS A 113 0.48 -0.96 -6.47
N GLY A 114 0.62 0.33 -6.78
CA GLY A 114 0.97 0.87 -8.09
C GLY A 114 2.25 0.34 -8.73
N PRO A 115 3.34 0.02 -7.98
CA PRO A 115 4.56 -0.51 -8.57
C PRO A 115 4.38 -1.86 -9.31
N CYS A 116 3.39 -2.66 -8.94
CA CYS A 116 3.18 -3.98 -9.54
C CYS A 116 1.73 -4.44 -9.35
N ALA A 117 0.82 -3.87 -10.15
CA ALA A 117 -0.59 -4.24 -10.15
C ALA A 117 -1.12 -4.41 -11.57
N MET A 118 -1.72 -5.57 -11.84
CA MET A 118 -2.35 -5.90 -13.11
C MET A 118 -3.87 -5.91 -12.97
N TYR A 119 -4.56 -5.28 -13.91
CA TYR A 119 -6.00 -5.08 -13.92
C TYR A 119 -6.63 -5.66 -15.17
N ARG A 120 -7.86 -6.16 -15.04
CA ARG A 120 -8.68 -6.60 -16.17
C ARG A 120 -9.16 -5.36 -16.93
N ARG A 121 -8.75 -5.20 -18.19
CA ARG A 121 -9.08 -4.01 -18.99
C ARG A 121 -10.58 -3.80 -19.13
N SER A 122 -11.33 -4.86 -19.43
CA SER A 122 -12.78 -4.76 -19.64
C SER A 122 -13.54 -4.20 -18.43
N ALA A 123 -13.09 -4.52 -17.21
CA ALA A 123 -13.63 -3.94 -15.99
C ALA A 123 -13.09 -2.52 -15.77
N PHE A 124 -11.79 -2.32 -15.97
CA PHE A 124 -11.12 -1.04 -15.70
C PHE A 124 -11.68 0.09 -16.58
N VAL A 125 -11.91 -0.17 -17.87
CA VAL A 125 -12.47 0.83 -18.81
C VAL A 125 -13.85 1.31 -18.35
N LEU A 126 -14.70 0.42 -17.84
CA LEU A 126 -16.04 0.78 -17.32
C LEU A 126 -15.98 1.62 -16.04
N LEU A 127 -14.83 1.62 -15.36
CA LEU A 127 -14.62 2.32 -14.10
C LEU A 127 -13.84 3.63 -14.27
N LEU A 128 -13.41 4.00 -15.49
CA LEU A 128 -12.53 5.17 -15.71
C LEU A 128 -13.18 6.48 -15.26
N ASP A 129 -14.48 6.66 -15.48
CA ASP A 129 -15.19 7.87 -15.07
C ASP A 129 -15.21 8.02 -13.54
N GLN A 130 -15.52 6.93 -12.82
CA GLN A 130 -15.50 6.89 -11.35
C GLN A 130 -14.08 6.96 -10.78
N TYR A 131 -13.12 6.42 -11.52
CA TYR A 131 -11.71 6.52 -11.19
C TYR A 131 -11.27 7.98 -11.26
N GLU A 132 -11.51 8.68 -12.37
CA GLU A 132 -11.17 10.08 -12.56
C GLU A 132 -11.82 10.98 -11.50
N THR A 133 -13.13 10.81 -11.30
CA THR A 133 -13.98 11.70 -10.51
C THR A 133 -14.04 11.34 -9.03
N GLN A 134 -12.98 10.74 -8.46
CA GLN A 134 -12.96 10.46 -7.02
C GLN A 134 -13.18 11.74 -6.21
N LEU A 135 -14.29 11.80 -5.49
CA LEU A 135 -14.62 12.87 -4.57
C LEU A 135 -14.43 12.42 -3.13
N TYR A 136 -13.88 13.30 -2.31
CA TYR A 136 -13.93 13.17 -0.86
C TYR A 136 -14.41 14.48 -0.26
N ARG A 137 -15.45 14.42 0.59
CA ARG A 137 -16.12 15.61 1.17
C ARG A 137 -16.46 16.68 0.11
N GLY A 138 -16.93 16.23 -1.05
CA GLY A 138 -17.37 17.10 -2.15
C GLY A 138 -16.27 17.78 -2.95
N LYS A 139 -14.98 17.42 -2.81
CA LYS A 139 -13.91 17.92 -3.70
C LYS A 139 -13.09 16.79 -4.34
N PRO A 140 -12.50 17.02 -5.52
CA PRO A 140 -11.63 16.05 -6.18
C PRO A 140 -10.45 15.63 -5.30
N SER A 141 -10.09 14.36 -5.37
CA SER A 141 -9.01 13.75 -4.59
C SER A 141 -7.88 13.27 -5.51
N ASP A 142 -6.66 13.80 -5.31
CA ASP A 142 -5.54 13.67 -6.27
C ASP A 142 -4.47 12.63 -5.89
N PHE A 143 -4.59 11.94 -4.75
CA PHE A 143 -3.62 10.93 -4.29
C PHE A 143 -4.29 9.64 -3.83
N GLY A 144 -3.58 8.51 -3.79
CA GLY A 144 -4.11 7.22 -3.31
C GLY A 144 -4.94 6.49 -4.36
N GLU A 145 -4.56 6.66 -5.62
CA GLU A 145 -5.21 6.12 -6.81
C GLU A 145 -5.28 4.58 -6.82
N ASP A 146 -4.25 3.91 -6.32
CA ASP A 146 -4.16 2.45 -6.25
C ASP A 146 -5.28 1.84 -5.39
N ARG A 147 -5.45 2.41 -4.19
CA ARG A 147 -6.46 1.95 -3.23
C ARG A 147 -7.87 2.27 -3.74
N HIS A 148 -8.07 3.47 -4.30
CA HIS A 148 -9.35 3.83 -4.92
C HIS A 148 -9.73 2.87 -6.04
N LEU A 149 -8.81 2.58 -6.95
CA LEU A 149 -9.06 1.64 -8.04
C LEU A 149 -9.36 0.23 -7.54
N THR A 150 -8.66 -0.21 -6.50
CA THR A 150 -8.92 -1.50 -5.84
C THR A 150 -10.33 -1.55 -5.23
N ILE A 151 -10.77 -0.47 -4.57
CA ILE A 151 -12.14 -0.33 -4.04
C ILE A 151 -13.18 -0.37 -5.16
N LEU A 152 -12.92 0.30 -6.29
CA LEU A 152 -13.83 0.28 -7.44
C LEU A 152 -13.95 -1.15 -8.03
N MET A 153 -12.84 -1.88 -8.15
CA MET A 153 -12.85 -3.27 -8.61
C MET A 153 -13.67 -4.17 -7.68
N LEU A 154 -13.45 -4.05 -6.37
CA LEU A 154 -14.23 -4.78 -5.36
C LEU A 154 -15.72 -4.39 -5.39
N SER A 155 -16.02 -3.10 -5.54
CA SER A 155 -17.40 -2.59 -5.64
C SER A 155 -18.11 -3.09 -6.90
N ALA A 156 -17.38 -3.32 -7.99
CA ALA A 156 -17.88 -3.91 -9.22
C ALA A 156 -18.06 -5.44 -9.14
N GLY A 157 -17.82 -6.06 -7.97
CA GLY A 157 -18.02 -7.49 -7.72
C GLY A 157 -16.84 -8.38 -8.13
N PHE A 158 -15.70 -7.79 -8.50
CA PHE A 158 -14.50 -8.57 -8.79
C PHE A 158 -13.69 -8.87 -7.52
N ARG A 159 -12.92 -9.96 -7.57
CA ARG A 159 -11.88 -10.26 -6.58
C ARG A 159 -10.58 -9.54 -6.88
N THR A 160 -9.86 -9.22 -5.82
CA THR A 160 -8.50 -8.66 -5.86
C THR A 160 -7.55 -9.58 -5.10
N GLU A 161 -6.46 -10.00 -5.75
CA GLU A 161 -5.62 -11.11 -5.26
C GLU A 161 -4.13 -10.73 -5.19
N TYR A 162 -3.38 -11.47 -4.38
CA TYR A 162 -1.94 -11.27 -4.18
C TYR A 162 -1.16 -12.48 -4.72
N VAL A 163 -0.09 -12.21 -5.47
CA VAL A 163 0.78 -13.24 -6.07
C VAL A 163 2.21 -13.08 -5.50
N PRO A 164 2.59 -13.86 -4.47
CA PRO A 164 3.86 -13.67 -3.76
C PRO A 164 5.09 -13.95 -4.61
N SER A 165 4.96 -14.75 -5.67
CA SER A 165 6.07 -15.07 -6.57
C SER A 165 6.35 -13.98 -7.60
N ALA A 166 5.45 -13.02 -7.82
CA ALA A 166 5.62 -11.96 -8.80
C ALA A 166 6.36 -10.77 -8.15
N ILE A 167 7.68 -10.71 -8.30
CA ILE A 167 8.54 -9.76 -7.58
C ILE A 167 8.75 -8.47 -8.38
N ALA A 168 8.52 -7.33 -7.75
CA ALA A 168 8.86 -6.01 -8.28
C ALA A 168 9.75 -5.24 -7.28
N ALA A 169 10.89 -4.77 -7.76
CA ALA A 169 11.86 -4.01 -6.98
C ALA A 169 11.67 -2.52 -7.22
N THR A 170 11.30 -1.75 -6.19
CA THR A 170 11.04 -0.30 -6.27
C THR A 170 11.99 0.46 -5.35
N VAL A 171 12.34 1.69 -5.71
CA VAL A 171 13.19 2.56 -4.89
C VAL A 171 12.37 3.07 -3.70
N VAL A 172 12.91 2.92 -2.48
CA VAL A 172 12.28 3.46 -1.27
C VAL A 172 13.03 4.68 -0.75
N PRO A 173 12.40 5.55 0.07
CA PRO A 173 13.08 6.70 0.66
C PRO A 173 14.34 6.32 1.44
N ASP A 174 15.43 7.04 1.18
CA ASP A 174 16.73 6.90 1.83
C ASP A 174 16.92 7.86 3.02
N GLY A 175 16.04 8.87 3.16
CA GLY A 175 16.07 9.86 4.22
C GLY A 175 14.77 9.94 5.02
N LEU A 176 14.89 10.23 6.32
CA LEU A 176 13.76 10.25 7.25
C LEU A 176 12.66 11.25 6.84
N ALA A 177 13.04 12.45 6.37
CA ALA A 177 12.07 13.45 5.94
C ALA A 177 11.23 12.98 4.73
N ALA A 178 11.86 12.29 3.77
CA ALA A 178 11.16 11.71 2.63
C ALA A 178 10.24 10.56 3.05
N TYR A 179 10.73 9.68 3.94
CA TYR A 179 9.94 8.61 4.53
C TYR A 179 8.70 9.13 5.28
N LEU A 180 8.83 10.14 6.14
CA LEU A 180 7.68 10.69 6.88
C LEU A 180 6.66 11.37 5.96
N ARG A 181 7.10 12.05 4.89
CA ARG A 181 6.19 12.58 3.86
C ARG A 181 5.42 11.46 3.14
N GLN A 182 6.09 10.35 2.83
CA GLN A 182 5.44 9.18 2.25
C GLN A 182 4.40 8.57 3.20
N GLN A 183 4.79 8.35 4.46
CA GLN A 183 3.89 7.79 5.49
C GLN A 183 2.68 8.69 5.74
N LEU A 184 2.86 10.02 5.70
CA LEU A 184 1.75 10.97 5.78
C LEU A 184 0.75 10.80 4.62
N ARG A 185 1.24 10.69 3.38
CA ARG A 185 0.38 10.46 2.21
C ARG A 185 -0.36 9.12 2.32
N TRP A 186 0.33 8.07 2.73
CA TRP A 186 -0.24 6.74 2.91
C TRP A 186 -1.29 6.69 4.01
N ALA A 187 -1.05 7.34 5.14
CA ALA A 187 -2.01 7.45 6.23
C ALA A 187 -3.28 8.20 5.78
N ARG A 188 -3.13 9.34 5.09
CA ARG A 188 -4.27 10.10 4.54
C ARG A 188 -5.10 9.28 3.56
N SER A 189 -4.46 8.60 2.60
CA SER A 189 -5.16 7.73 1.65
C SER A 189 -5.87 6.59 2.39
N THR A 190 -5.20 5.94 3.35
CA THR A 190 -5.79 4.83 4.10
C THR A 190 -7.05 5.27 4.87
N PHE A 191 -7.00 6.38 5.62
CA PHE A 191 -8.18 6.87 6.35
C PHE A 191 -9.33 7.26 5.41
N ARG A 192 -9.02 8.01 4.36
CA ARG A 192 -10.01 8.45 3.37
C ARG A 192 -10.68 7.26 2.68
N ASP A 193 -9.88 6.36 2.14
CA ASP A 193 -10.36 5.26 1.31
C ASP A 193 -11.00 4.16 2.16
N THR A 194 -10.58 3.99 3.43
CA THR A 194 -11.34 3.16 4.38
C THR A 194 -12.75 3.71 4.55
N LEU A 195 -12.91 5.03 4.74
CA LEU A 195 -14.21 5.67 4.88
C LEU A 195 -15.06 5.53 3.61
N LEU A 196 -14.46 5.73 2.44
CA LEU A 196 -15.13 5.56 1.15
C LEU A 196 -15.49 4.09 0.86
N GLY A 197 -14.73 3.13 1.39
CA GLY A 197 -14.92 1.70 1.19
C GLY A 197 -15.77 1.01 2.28
N LEU A 198 -16.31 1.74 3.26
CA LEU A 198 -17.06 1.12 4.38
C LEU A 198 -18.25 0.27 3.91
N HIS A 199 -18.89 0.62 2.80
CA HIS A 199 -20.01 -0.15 2.25
C HIS A 199 -19.60 -1.56 1.83
N LEU A 200 -18.34 -1.76 1.41
CA LEU A 200 -17.81 -3.07 1.03
C LEU A 200 -17.80 -4.05 2.20
N LEU A 201 -17.57 -3.56 3.42
CA LEU A 201 -17.43 -4.41 4.61
C LEU A 201 -18.70 -5.20 4.94
N ARG A 202 -19.88 -4.73 4.50
CA ARG A 202 -21.17 -5.40 4.75
C ARG A 202 -21.32 -6.72 3.98
N GLY A 203 -20.67 -6.84 2.82
CA GLY A 203 -20.72 -8.04 1.98
C GLY A 203 -19.48 -8.91 2.08
N MET A 204 -18.48 -8.48 2.84
CA MET A 204 -17.19 -9.15 2.97
C MET A 204 -17.17 -10.17 4.11
N ASN A 205 -16.19 -11.08 4.07
CA ASN A 205 -15.93 -11.98 5.18
C ASN A 205 -15.58 -11.18 6.45
N TRP A 206 -16.06 -11.63 7.61
CA TRP A 206 -15.86 -10.97 8.90
C TRP A 206 -14.38 -10.73 9.23
N TYR A 207 -13.46 -11.59 8.75
CA TYR A 207 -12.02 -11.40 8.92
C TYR A 207 -11.54 -10.09 8.27
N LEU A 208 -12.05 -9.74 7.09
CA LEU A 208 -11.68 -8.50 6.39
C LEU A 208 -12.17 -7.28 7.16
N THR A 209 -13.37 -7.37 7.75
CA THR A 209 -13.88 -6.33 8.65
C THR A 209 -12.99 -6.20 9.89
N LEU A 210 -12.59 -7.31 10.51
CA LEU A 210 -11.66 -7.30 11.63
C LEU A 210 -10.30 -6.68 11.23
N ASP A 211 -9.77 -7.04 10.07
CA ASP A 211 -8.51 -6.53 9.55
C ASP A 211 -8.58 -5.00 9.34
N VAL A 212 -9.60 -4.51 8.65
CA VAL A 212 -9.81 -3.07 8.43
C VAL A 212 -9.99 -2.31 9.74
N VAL A 213 -10.79 -2.86 10.67
CA VAL A 213 -10.96 -2.26 12.01
C VAL A 213 -9.63 -2.26 12.76
N GLY A 214 -8.89 -3.37 12.76
CA GLY A 214 -7.60 -3.51 13.44
C GLY A 214 -6.55 -2.55 12.91
N GLN A 215 -6.48 -2.36 11.59
CA GLN A 215 -5.54 -1.42 10.95
C GLN A 215 -5.83 0.05 11.31
N ASN A 216 -7.10 0.41 11.49
CA ASN A 216 -7.49 1.79 11.82
C ASN A 216 -7.52 2.06 13.33
N ALA A 217 -8.03 1.12 14.13
CA ALA A 217 -8.12 1.23 15.58
C ALA A 217 -6.79 0.93 16.28
N GLY A 218 -5.98 0.01 15.75
CA GLY A 218 -4.70 -0.40 16.35
C GLY A 218 -3.75 0.77 16.64
N PRO A 219 -3.48 1.66 15.67
CA PRO A 219 -2.67 2.87 15.92
C PRO A 219 -3.27 3.79 17.00
N LEU A 220 -4.60 3.93 17.07
CA LEU A 220 -5.27 4.73 18.08
C LEU A 220 -5.15 4.11 19.48
N LEU A 221 -5.31 2.80 19.59
CA LEU A 221 -5.13 2.06 20.84
C LEU A 221 -3.68 2.12 21.33
N LEU A 222 -2.71 2.03 20.41
CA LEU A 222 -1.30 2.21 20.74
C LEU A 222 -1.03 3.63 21.25
N ALA A 223 -1.56 4.66 20.56
CA ALA A 223 -1.42 6.04 21.00
C ALA A 223 -2.03 6.28 22.38
N LEU A 224 -3.24 5.76 22.63
CA LEU A 224 -3.90 5.84 23.93
C LEU A 224 -3.08 5.14 25.02
N SER A 225 -2.53 3.96 24.73
CA SER A 225 -1.69 3.21 25.67
C SER A 225 -0.42 3.99 26.04
N VAL A 226 0.24 4.62 25.07
CA VAL A 226 1.41 5.47 25.30
C VAL A 226 1.05 6.69 26.13
N LEU A 227 -0.05 7.39 25.80
CA LEU A 227 -0.52 8.56 26.57
C LEU A 227 -0.89 8.19 28.01
N ALA A 228 -1.57 7.05 28.22
CA ALA A 228 -1.89 6.55 29.54
C ALA A 228 -0.63 6.22 30.36
N GLY A 229 0.38 5.60 29.72
CA GLY A 229 1.67 5.34 30.36
C GLY A 229 2.42 6.62 30.76
N LEU A 230 2.41 7.63 29.89
CA LEU A 230 3.01 8.94 30.20
C LEU A 230 2.25 9.66 31.33
N ALA A 231 0.92 9.59 31.34
CA ALA A 231 0.10 10.16 32.41
C ALA A 231 0.37 9.45 33.75
N GLN A 232 0.48 8.12 33.76
CA GLN A 232 0.87 7.37 34.96
C GLN A 232 2.22 7.84 35.50
N PHE A 233 3.22 7.98 34.62
CA PHE A 233 4.54 8.46 35.02
C PHE A 233 4.49 9.88 35.60
N ALA A 234 3.79 10.80 34.93
CA ALA A 234 3.70 12.19 35.34
C ALA A 234 2.91 12.40 36.64
N LEU A 235 1.80 11.67 36.83
CA LEU A 235 0.89 11.85 37.96
C LEU A 235 1.26 11.03 39.19
N ALA A 236 1.75 9.80 38.99
CA ALA A 236 2.04 8.87 40.07
C ALA A 236 3.55 8.68 40.34
N GLY A 237 4.43 9.29 39.53
CA GLY A 237 5.89 9.13 39.65
C GLY A 237 6.38 7.69 39.45
N SER A 238 5.53 6.81 38.93
CA SER A 238 5.80 5.38 38.76
C SER A 238 6.02 5.03 37.29
N VAL A 239 7.00 4.17 37.01
CA VAL A 239 7.25 3.70 35.65
C VAL A 239 6.10 2.79 35.19
N PRO A 240 5.51 3.01 33.99
CA PRO A 240 4.37 2.24 33.49
C PRO A 240 4.80 0.86 32.95
N TRP A 241 5.30 -0.01 33.84
CA TRP A 241 5.86 -1.32 33.47
C TRP A 241 4.87 -2.22 32.73
N TRP A 242 3.59 -2.19 33.09
CA TRP A 242 2.56 -2.97 32.40
C TRP A 242 2.36 -2.54 30.95
N THR A 243 2.35 -1.23 30.69
CA THR A 243 2.24 -0.69 29.33
C THR A 243 3.46 -1.05 28.51
N ILE A 244 4.67 -0.84 29.06
CA ILE A 244 5.93 -1.17 28.40
C ILE A 244 6.01 -2.67 28.11
N GLY A 245 5.70 -3.51 29.10
CA GLY A 245 5.71 -4.97 28.99
C GLY A 245 4.72 -5.48 27.96
N THR A 246 3.50 -4.92 27.89
CA THR A 246 2.48 -5.31 26.92
C THR A 246 2.91 -4.96 25.49
N ILE A 247 3.34 -3.71 25.26
CA ILE A 247 3.80 -3.26 23.94
C ILE A 247 5.02 -4.07 23.49
N GLY A 248 5.99 -4.28 24.40
CA GLY A 248 7.19 -5.07 24.16
C GLY A 248 6.86 -6.51 23.80
N SER A 249 6.00 -7.17 24.59
CA SER A 249 5.61 -8.57 24.37
C SER A 249 4.88 -8.76 23.04
N LEU A 250 3.89 -7.91 22.74
CA LEU A 250 3.17 -7.98 21.45
C LEU A 250 4.10 -7.72 20.27
N THR A 251 5.04 -6.78 20.41
CA THR A 251 6.06 -6.52 19.39
C THR A 251 6.94 -7.74 19.16
N LEU A 252 7.46 -8.36 20.23
CA LEU A 252 8.32 -9.52 20.14
C LEU A 252 7.60 -10.74 19.56
N ILE A 253 6.34 -10.97 19.95
CA ILE A 253 5.50 -12.02 19.38
C ILE A 253 5.33 -11.80 17.88
N ARG A 254 4.94 -10.59 17.46
CA ARG A 254 4.78 -10.26 16.03
C ARG A 254 6.07 -10.46 15.26
N CYS A 255 7.19 -9.93 15.76
CA CYS A 255 8.49 -10.03 15.10
C CYS A 255 9.00 -11.49 15.06
N GLY A 256 8.72 -12.28 16.10
CA GLY A 256 9.03 -13.70 16.16
C GLY A 256 8.23 -14.51 15.13
N VAL A 257 6.93 -14.24 15.01
CA VAL A 257 6.07 -14.86 13.97
C VAL A 257 6.57 -14.48 12.57
N ALA A 258 6.89 -13.20 12.34
CA ALA A 258 7.44 -12.73 11.07
C ALA A 258 8.78 -13.42 10.74
N ALA A 259 9.70 -13.50 11.71
CA ALA A 259 10.99 -14.16 11.54
C ALA A 259 10.84 -15.65 11.22
N TYR A 260 9.92 -16.34 11.90
CA TYR A 260 9.59 -17.73 11.63
C TYR A 260 9.00 -17.93 10.22
N ARG A 261 8.00 -17.12 9.84
CA ARG A 261 7.34 -17.21 8.53
C ARG A 261 8.27 -16.85 7.38
N ALA A 262 9.10 -15.82 7.55
CA ALA A 262 10.08 -15.41 6.56
C ALA A 262 11.32 -16.31 6.50
N ARG A 263 11.53 -17.15 7.53
CA ARG A 263 12.77 -17.92 7.76
C ARG A 263 14.02 -17.02 7.78
N GLN A 264 13.89 -15.84 8.37
CA GLN A 264 14.94 -14.83 8.39
C GLN A 264 14.99 -14.12 9.76
N LEU A 265 16.14 -14.16 10.43
CA LEU A 265 16.32 -13.54 11.74
C LEU A 265 16.27 -12.01 11.71
N ARG A 266 16.43 -11.37 10.52
CA ARG A 266 16.38 -9.90 10.39
C ARG A 266 15.07 -9.30 10.91
N PHE A 267 13.96 -10.05 10.84
CA PHE A 267 12.66 -9.62 11.37
C PHE A 267 12.62 -9.52 12.89
N VAL A 268 13.53 -10.16 13.64
CA VAL A 268 13.66 -9.92 15.08
C VAL A 268 14.13 -8.48 15.33
N GLY A 269 15.04 -7.98 14.50
CA GLY A 269 15.49 -6.58 14.50
C GLY A 269 14.39 -5.58 14.13
N PHE A 270 13.31 -6.03 13.47
CA PHE A 270 12.13 -5.22 13.21
C PHE A 270 11.42 -4.77 14.50
N SER A 271 11.71 -5.37 15.66
CA SER A 271 11.20 -4.88 16.95
C SER A 271 11.56 -3.41 17.22
N LEU A 272 12.70 -2.93 16.71
CA LEU A 272 13.11 -1.51 16.80
C LEU A 272 12.16 -0.58 16.02
N HIS A 273 11.45 -1.10 15.01
CA HIS A 273 10.40 -0.37 14.30
C HIS A 273 9.30 0.13 15.24
N THR A 274 9.04 -0.56 16.38
CA THR A 274 8.05 -0.09 17.35
C THR A 274 8.40 1.28 17.90
N LEU A 275 9.69 1.60 18.08
CA LEU A 275 10.12 2.93 18.50
C LEU A 275 9.87 3.97 17.40
N VAL A 276 10.21 3.64 16.15
CA VAL A 276 9.90 4.50 14.97
C VAL A 276 8.40 4.74 14.89
N ASN A 277 7.58 3.71 15.08
CA ASN A 277 6.13 3.82 15.03
C ASN A 277 5.61 4.72 16.16
N VAL A 278 6.06 4.51 17.41
CA VAL A 278 5.61 5.28 18.57
C VAL A 278 6.03 6.75 18.48
N PHE A 279 7.30 7.03 18.19
CA PHE A 279 7.84 8.40 18.26
C PHE A 279 7.67 9.20 16.97
N LEU A 280 7.57 8.54 15.81
CA LEU A 280 7.54 9.23 14.52
C LEU A 280 6.22 8.99 13.77
N LEU A 281 5.80 7.73 13.59
CA LEU A 281 4.63 7.44 12.75
C LEU A 281 3.29 7.73 13.44
N LEU A 282 3.16 7.57 14.75
CA LEU A 282 1.94 7.90 15.49
C LEU A 282 1.62 9.39 15.40
N PRO A 283 2.57 10.33 15.67
CA PRO A 283 2.33 11.75 15.41
C PRO A 283 1.95 12.04 13.96
N VAL A 284 2.60 11.40 12.99
CA VAL A 284 2.28 11.56 11.56
C VAL A 284 0.85 11.08 11.25
N LYS A 285 0.43 9.94 11.79
CA LYS A 285 -0.94 9.42 11.62
C LYS A 285 -1.98 10.30 12.30
N ALA A 286 -1.71 10.80 13.50
CA ALA A 286 -2.58 11.76 14.18
C ALA A 286 -2.72 13.05 13.36
N TYR A 287 -1.60 13.60 12.89
CA TYR A 287 -1.59 14.77 12.01
C TYR A 287 -2.34 14.49 10.69
N ALA A 288 -2.15 13.31 10.08
CA ALA A 288 -2.85 12.89 8.87
C ALA A 288 -4.38 12.88 9.06
N LEU A 289 -4.86 12.39 10.21
CA LEU A 289 -6.27 12.33 10.55
C LEU A 289 -6.86 13.73 10.76
N CYS A 290 -6.15 14.60 11.48
CA CYS A 290 -6.57 15.99 11.72
C CYS A 290 -6.53 16.85 10.46
N THR A 291 -5.62 16.53 9.53
CA THR A 291 -5.42 17.25 8.26
C THR A 291 -5.94 16.47 7.06
N LEU A 292 -6.95 15.62 7.27
CA LEU A 292 -7.56 14.82 6.21
C LEU A 292 -8.24 15.76 5.21
N SER A 293 -7.46 16.11 4.20
CA SER A 293 -7.77 17.07 3.15
C SER A 293 -7.61 16.38 1.80
N ASN A 294 -8.21 17.00 0.79
CA ASN A 294 -8.12 16.58 -0.61
C ASN A 294 -6.80 16.98 -1.29
N ARG A 295 -5.88 17.61 -0.55
CA ARG A 295 -4.57 18.09 -0.99
C ARG A 295 -3.46 17.58 -0.07
#